data_AF-A0A2C9K493-F1
#
_entry.id   AF-A0A2C9K493-F1
#
_cell.length_a   1.000
_cell.length_b   1.000
_cell.length_c   1.000
_cell.angle_alpha   90.00
_cell.angle_beta   90.00
_cell.angle_gamma   90.00
#
_symmetry.space_group_name_H-M   'P 1'
#
loop_
_entity.id
_entity.type
_entity.pdbx_description
1 polymer ?
#
loop_
_entity_poly.entity_id
_entity_poly.type
_entity_poly.pdbx_seq_one_letter_code
_entity_poly.pdbx_strand_id
1 'polypeptide(L)'
;MGNLGDGGWEVCDDPDVRPRDPCIVYSFGINNDFSFDDDVANVYGCHVYSFDPSMTNMPEVTNRSEKVHFHRIGLDGRTYVNAINWPLYTLQDIRKKLGHQRDAIDVIKIDIENSEWPAIPEMAESGAFDKVKQLLLEYHVEKTDRNFLLPKLKAIQSVEKAGFKKFYAHKNPACIFSVKGFPVVRTKCYELHYLKR
;
A
#
# COMPACT_ATOMS: atom_id res chain seq x y z
N MET A 1 6.40 -3.07 12.18
CA MET A 1 5.01 -3.07 12.66
C MET A 1 4.30 -4.26 12.04
N GLY A 2 3.47 -4.97 12.79
CA GLY A 2 2.80 -6.19 12.34
C GLY A 2 3.62 -7.45 12.60
N ASN A 3 3.14 -8.57 12.06
CA ASN A 3 3.72 -9.89 12.26
C ASN A 3 5.19 -9.97 11.81
N LEU A 4 5.98 -10.79 12.50
CA LEU A 4 7.34 -11.12 12.06
C LEU A 4 7.28 -12.09 10.88
N GLY A 5 7.96 -11.77 9.78
CA GLY A 5 7.94 -12.55 8.55
C GLY A 5 7.01 -11.91 7.52
N ASP A 6 5.88 -12.55 7.25
CA ASP A 6 4.85 -12.02 6.35
C ASP A 6 3.84 -11.14 7.13
N GLY A 7 3.37 -10.06 6.51
CA GLY A 7 2.47 -9.08 7.13
C GLY A 7 3.13 -7.96 7.95
N GLY A 8 4.46 -8.00 8.12
CA GLY A 8 5.24 -6.98 8.83
C GLY A 8 5.82 -5.90 7.90
N TRP A 9 5.76 -4.63 8.32
CA TRP A 9 6.21 -3.48 7.52
C TRP A 9 7.03 -2.47 8.33
N GLU A 10 7.99 -1.81 7.64
CA GLU A 10 8.91 -0.86 8.26
C GLU A 10 8.44 0.58 8.12
N VAL A 11 7.91 1.17 9.20
CA VAL A 11 7.59 2.60 9.25
C VAL A 11 8.84 3.37 9.66
N CYS A 12 9.24 4.38 8.89
CA CYS A 12 10.36 5.24 9.25
C CYS A 12 10.01 6.07 10.49
N ASP A 13 10.83 5.91 11.53
CA ASP A 13 10.61 6.52 12.85
C ASP A 13 11.44 7.81 13.06
N ASP A 14 12.03 8.34 11.98
CA ASP A 14 12.82 9.58 12.02
C ASP A 14 11.96 10.77 12.51
N PRO A 15 12.50 11.68 13.35
CA PRO A 15 11.70 12.71 14.02
C PRO A 15 10.89 13.65 13.13
N ASP A 16 11.26 13.84 11.86
CA ASP A 16 10.59 14.74 10.92
C ASP A 16 9.49 14.05 10.08
N VAL A 17 9.54 12.72 9.96
CA VAL A 17 8.56 11.94 9.17
C VAL A 17 7.76 10.92 9.99
N ARG A 18 8.14 10.71 11.26
CA ARG A 18 7.43 9.85 12.21
C ARG A 18 5.95 10.25 12.32
N PRO A 19 5.00 9.30 12.22
CA PRO A 19 3.59 9.59 12.50
C PRO A 19 3.38 10.10 13.93
N ARG A 20 2.56 11.14 14.11
CA ARG A 20 2.23 11.72 15.43
C ARG A 20 0.77 12.12 15.47
N ASP A 21 0.09 11.82 16.57
CA ASP A 21 -1.31 12.20 16.78
C ASP A 21 -1.49 13.74 16.72
N PRO A 22 -2.43 14.26 15.91
CA PRO A 22 -3.32 13.55 14.98
C PRO A 22 -2.59 13.10 13.69
N CYS A 23 -2.70 11.81 13.36
CA CYS A 23 -2.14 11.22 12.14
C CYS A 23 -3.13 10.28 11.43
N ILE A 24 -2.98 10.17 10.11
CA ILE A 24 -3.81 9.33 9.25
C ILE A 24 -2.90 8.34 8.52
N VAL A 25 -3.26 7.05 8.58
CA VAL A 25 -2.58 5.97 7.86
C VAL A 25 -3.58 5.21 7.01
N TYR A 26 -3.19 4.92 5.77
CA TYR A 26 -3.95 4.05 4.88
C TYR A 26 -3.24 2.71 4.71
N SER A 27 -3.97 1.62 4.83
CA SER A 27 -3.47 0.25 4.70
C SER A 27 -4.34 -0.48 3.68
N PHE A 28 -3.78 -0.83 2.52
CA PHE A 28 -4.48 -1.53 1.45
C PHE A 28 -4.03 -2.99 1.36
N GLY A 29 -5.00 -3.90 1.17
CA GLY A 29 -4.84 -5.35 1.17
C GLY A 29 -4.51 -5.87 2.55
N ILE A 30 -5.56 -6.17 3.29
CA ILE A 30 -5.46 -6.58 4.68
C ILE A 30 -5.37 -8.10 4.78
N ASN A 31 -6.10 -8.82 3.92
CA ASN A 31 -6.11 -10.28 3.88
C ASN A 31 -6.36 -10.92 5.26
N ASN A 32 -7.22 -10.31 6.07
CA ASN A 32 -7.49 -10.66 7.48
C ASN A 32 -6.33 -10.51 8.47
N ASP A 33 -5.17 -9.97 8.06
CA ASP A 33 -4.08 -9.60 8.94
C ASP A 33 -4.10 -8.08 9.23
N PHE A 34 -4.63 -7.73 10.41
CA PHE A 34 -4.66 -6.35 10.90
C PHE A 34 -3.48 -6.03 11.83
N SER A 35 -2.49 -6.91 11.97
CA SER A 35 -1.39 -6.73 12.93
C SER A 35 -0.62 -5.42 12.70
N PHE A 36 -0.35 -5.07 11.43
CA PHE A 36 0.25 -3.78 11.07
C PHE A 36 -0.63 -2.61 11.50
N ASP A 37 -1.92 -2.66 11.15
CA ASP A 37 -2.91 -1.61 11.42
C ASP A 37 -3.06 -1.37 12.92
N ASP A 38 -3.20 -2.45 13.70
CA ASP A 38 -3.36 -2.41 15.15
C ASP A 38 -2.06 -1.89 15.82
N ASP A 39 -0.88 -2.33 15.38
CA ASP A 39 0.41 -1.84 15.90
C ASP A 39 0.62 -0.35 15.65
N VAL A 40 0.32 0.13 14.43
CA VAL A 40 0.44 1.56 14.07
C VAL A 40 -0.50 2.40 14.93
N ALA A 41 -1.76 1.96 15.09
CA ALA A 41 -2.72 2.63 15.95
C ALA A 41 -2.25 2.69 17.41
N ASN A 42 -1.74 1.58 17.94
CA ASN A 42 -1.31 1.47 19.34
C ASN A 42 -0.02 2.25 19.64
N VAL A 43 0.95 2.26 18.72
CA VAL A 43 2.25 2.88 18.96
C VAL A 43 2.23 4.38 18.65
N TYR A 44 1.56 4.80 17.57
CA TYR A 44 1.57 6.20 17.13
C TYR A 44 0.27 6.97 17.44
N GLY A 45 -0.81 6.28 17.83
CA GLY A 45 -2.11 6.91 18.08
C GLY A 45 -2.88 7.31 16.81
N CYS A 46 -2.45 6.84 15.63
CA CYS A 46 -3.04 7.25 14.35
C CYS A 46 -4.42 6.65 14.11
N HIS A 47 -5.25 7.37 13.36
CA HIS A 47 -6.41 6.78 12.70
C HIS A 47 -5.93 6.00 11.47
N VAL A 48 -6.09 4.68 11.53
CA VAL A 48 -5.75 3.75 10.45
C VAL A 48 -7.02 3.39 9.69
N TYR A 49 -6.98 3.61 8.38
CA TYR A 49 -8.05 3.22 7.46
C TYR A 49 -7.56 2.01 6.66
N SER A 50 -8.19 0.88 6.91
CA SER A 50 -7.85 -0.43 6.37
C SER A 50 -8.79 -0.76 5.22
N PHE A 51 -8.25 -1.19 4.08
CA PHE A 51 -9.02 -1.36 2.84
C PHE A 51 -8.77 -2.74 2.23
N ASP A 52 -9.84 -3.52 2.06
CA ASP A 52 -9.75 -4.80 1.34
C ASP A 52 -11.11 -5.20 0.74
N PRO A 53 -11.25 -5.24 -0.59
CA PRO A 53 -12.52 -5.61 -1.21
C PRO A 53 -12.79 -7.13 -1.16
N SER A 54 -11.78 -7.96 -0.90
CA SER A 54 -11.86 -9.42 -0.92
C SER A 54 -12.45 -10.02 0.35
N MET A 55 -12.42 -9.27 1.46
CA MET A 55 -12.90 -9.68 2.79
C MET A 55 -14.44 -9.63 2.88
N THR A 56 -15.10 -10.46 2.08
CA THR A 56 -16.57 -10.52 1.96
C THR A 56 -17.26 -11.01 3.24
N ASN A 57 -16.52 -11.62 4.16
CA ASN A 57 -16.94 -11.98 5.52
C ASN A 57 -17.15 -10.77 6.45
N MET A 58 -16.62 -9.59 6.10
CA MET A 58 -16.73 -8.36 6.88
C MET A 58 -17.81 -7.42 6.31
N PRO A 59 -18.45 -6.57 7.13
CA PRO A 59 -19.33 -5.51 6.64
C PRO A 59 -18.61 -4.54 5.69
N GLU A 60 -19.36 -3.79 4.89
CA GLU A 60 -18.78 -2.80 3.96
C GLU A 60 -17.95 -1.72 4.66
N VAL A 61 -18.39 -1.31 5.84
CA VAL A 61 -17.66 -0.40 6.72
C VAL A 61 -17.81 -0.91 8.15
N THR A 62 -16.72 -1.02 8.89
CA THR A 62 -16.76 -1.36 10.31
C THR A 62 -15.57 -0.79 11.07
N ASN A 63 -15.82 -0.35 12.30
CA ASN A 63 -14.76 0.06 13.20
C ASN A 63 -14.32 -1.16 14.00
N ARG A 64 -13.04 -1.55 13.85
CA ARG A 64 -12.45 -2.62 14.65
C ARG A 64 -12.03 -2.11 16.03
N SER A 65 -11.65 -0.85 16.10
CA SER A 65 -11.37 -0.11 17.33
C SER A 65 -11.72 1.37 17.14
N GLU A 66 -11.46 2.21 18.14
CA GLU A 66 -11.62 3.67 18.01
C GLU A 66 -10.67 4.29 16.98
N LYS A 67 -9.57 3.61 16.66
CA LYS A 67 -8.50 4.09 15.80
C LYS A 67 -8.33 3.29 14.50
N VAL A 68 -8.96 2.12 14.37
CA VAL A 68 -8.84 1.25 13.18
C VAL A 68 -10.21 1.10 12.50
N HIS A 69 -10.30 1.63 11.29
CA HIS A 69 -11.51 1.77 10.49
C HIS A 69 -11.39 0.94 9.21
N PHE A 70 -12.17 -0.14 9.11
CA PHE A 70 -12.16 -1.01 7.94
C PHE A 70 -13.20 -0.60 6.90
N HIS A 71 -12.79 -0.63 5.63
CA HIS A 71 -13.63 -0.39 4.47
C HIS A 71 -13.43 -1.51 3.44
N ARG A 72 -14.52 -2.15 3.01
CA ARG A 72 -14.50 -3.22 2.01
C ARG A 72 -14.46 -2.67 0.58
N ILE A 73 -13.41 -1.92 0.28
CA ILE A 73 -13.15 -1.31 -1.03
C ILE A 73 -11.68 -1.55 -1.41
N GLY A 74 -11.37 -1.54 -2.69
CA GLY A 74 -9.99 -1.66 -3.18
C GLY A 74 -9.46 -0.38 -3.82
N LEU A 75 -8.14 -0.35 -3.99
CA LEU A 75 -7.41 0.69 -4.70
C LEU A 75 -7.10 0.21 -6.12
N ASP A 76 -7.33 1.06 -7.11
CA ASP A 76 -6.97 0.84 -8.52
C ASP A 76 -6.63 2.19 -9.17
N GLY A 77 -6.17 2.18 -10.43
CA GLY A 77 -5.99 3.40 -11.22
C GLY A 77 -7.30 4.01 -11.76
N ARG A 78 -8.46 3.38 -11.50
CA ARG A 78 -9.78 3.90 -11.87
C ARG A 78 -10.84 3.54 -10.83
N THR A 79 -11.92 4.33 -10.79
CA THR A 79 -13.08 4.06 -9.96
C THR A 79 -14.14 3.28 -10.73
N TYR A 80 -14.42 2.05 -10.30
CA TYR A 80 -15.40 1.15 -10.94
C TYR A 80 -15.74 -0.05 -10.04
N VAL A 81 -16.72 -0.86 -10.45
CA VAL A 81 -16.97 -2.18 -9.86
C VAL A 81 -16.47 -3.24 -10.84
N ASN A 82 -15.58 -4.12 -10.41
CA ASN A 82 -15.00 -5.14 -11.29
C ASN A 82 -15.97 -6.33 -11.52
N ALA A 83 -15.55 -7.30 -12.34
CA ALA A 83 -16.38 -8.45 -12.71
C ALA A 83 -16.74 -9.39 -11.54
N ILE A 84 -16.00 -9.33 -10.43
CA ILE A 84 -16.27 -10.09 -9.19
C ILE A 84 -16.96 -9.24 -8.11
N ASN A 85 -17.55 -8.11 -8.53
CA ASN A 85 -18.32 -7.20 -7.69
C ASN A 85 -17.50 -6.51 -6.58
N TRP A 86 -16.20 -6.33 -6.78
CA TRP A 86 -15.37 -5.51 -5.90
C TRP A 86 -15.46 -4.04 -6.29
N PRO A 87 -15.83 -3.14 -5.36
CA PRO A 87 -15.76 -1.71 -5.58
C PRO A 87 -14.30 -1.24 -5.46
N LEU A 88 -13.77 -0.72 -6.57
CA LEU A 88 -12.41 -0.22 -6.70
C LEU A 88 -12.44 1.29 -6.92
N TYR A 89 -11.47 2.00 -6.35
CA TYR A 89 -11.39 3.46 -6.37
C TYR A 89 -9.97 3.93 -6.64
N THR A 90 -9.84 5.11 -7.24
CA THR A 90 -8.58 5.86 -7.21
C THR A 90 -8.28 6.35 -5.79
N LEU A 91 -7.02 6.66 -5.48
CA LEU A 91 -6.67 7.22 -4.17
C LEU A 91 -7.37 8.57 -3.93
N GLN A 92 -7.57 9.38 -4.98
CA GLN A 92 -8.29 10.65 -4.87
C GLN A 92 -9.74 10.46 -4.44
N ASP A 93 -10.44 9.49 -5.03
CA ASP A 93 -11.82 9.20 -4.69
C ASP A 93 -11.95 8.61 -3.27
N ILE A 94 -10.98 7.81 -2.83
CA ILE A 94 -10.91 7.33 -1.44
C ILE A 94 -10.74 8.50 -0.48
N ARG A 95 -9.78 9.40 -0.73
CA ARG A 95 -9.59 10.62 0.07
C ARG A 95 -10.87 11.46 0.11
N LYS A 96 -11.56 11.62 -1.02
CA LYS A 96 -12.85 12.33 -1.08
C LYS A 96 -13.95 11.64 -0.28
N LYS A 97 -14.06 10.31 -0.36
CA LYS A 97 -15.07 9.53 0.36
C LYS A 97 -14.89 9.61 1.87
N LEU A 98 -13.66 9.73 2.35
CA LEU A 98 -13.32 9.88 3.76
C LEU A 98 -13.24 11.33 4.23
N GLY A 99 -13.31 12.30 3.32
CA GLY A 99 -13.14 13.72 3.64
C GLY A 99 -11.68 14.18 3.79
N HIS A 100 -10.70 13.33 3.48
CA HIS A 100 -9.26 13.58 3.64
C HIS A 100 -8.60 14.25 2.42
N GLN A 101 -9.33 15.07 1.68
CA GLN A 101 -8.81 15.72 0.46
C GLN A 101 -7.71 16.73 0.77
N ARG A 102 -7.73 17.32 1.97
CA ARG A 102 -6.80 18.38 2.38
C ARG A 102 -5.79 17.91 3.42
N ASP A 103 -6.04 16.78 4.06
CA ASP A 103 -5.23 16.26 5.15
C ASP A 103 -3.93 15.62 4.65
N ALA A 104 -2.91 15.64 5.49
CA ALA A 104 -1.71 14.86 5.23
C ALA A 104 -1.96 13.40 5.58
N ILE A 105 -1.37 12.49 4.79
CA ILE A 105 -1.36 11.06 5.07
C ILE A 105 0.07 10.70 5.49
N ASP A 106 0.23 10.21 6.71
CA ASP A 106 1.55 9.92 7.27
C ASP A 106 2.16 8.68 6.62
N VAL A 107 1.36 7.64 6.44
CA VAL A 107 1.80 6.38 5.82
C VAL A 107 0.70 5.86 4.89
N ILE A 108 1.10 5.41 3.70
CA ILE A 108 0.28 4.55 2.85
C ILE A 108 1.01 3.22 2.69
N LYS A 109 0.42 2.13 3.19
CA LYS A 109 0.85 0.74 2.90
C LYS A 109 -0.01 0.19 1.76
N ILE A 110 0.62 -0.36 0.73
CA ILE A 110 -0.04 -0.94 -0.45
C ILE A 110 0.49 -2.35 -0.70
N ASP A 111 -0.41 -3.31 -0.67
CA ASP A 111 -0.19 -4.69 -1.09
C ASP A 111 -1.52 -5.20 -1.67
N ILE A 112 -1.72 -5.11 -2.99
CA ILE A 112 -3.06 -5.23 -3.61
C ILE A 112 -3.04 -6.08 -4.88
N GLU A 113 -2.13 -7.05 -4.94
CA GLU A 113 -2.14 -8.15 -5.90
C GLU A 113 -2.28 -7.69 -7.37
N ASN A 114 -1.25 -7.02 -7.88
CA ASN A 114 -1.13 -6.44 -9.24
C ASN A 114 -1.94 -5.15 -9.48
N SER A 115 -2.86 -4.76 -8.59
CA SER A 115 -3.59 -3.50 -8.73
C SER A 115 -2.69 -2.27 -8.47
N GLU A 116 -1.45 -2.47 -7.99
CA GLU A 116 -0.45 -1.40 -7.87
C GLU A 116 -0.05 -0.84 -9.23
N TRP A 117 -0.05 -1.69 -10.27
CA TRP A 117 0.42 -1.32 -11.60
C TRP A 117 -0.43 -0.25 -12.30
N PRO A 118 -1.78 -0.28 -12.20
CA PRO A 118 -2.60 0.86 -12.59
C PRO A 118 -2.67 1.97 -11.53
N ALA A 119 -2.65 1.65 -10.22
CA ALA A 119 -2.83 2.64 -9.16
C ALA A 119 -1.66 3.63 -9.06
N ILE A 120 -0.41 3.15 -9.03
CA ILE A 120 0.77 3.99 -8.79
C ILE A 120 0.96 5.08 -9.87
N PRO A 121 0.84 4.79 -11.18
CA PRO A 121 0.87 5.82 -12.20
C PRO A 121 -0.25 6.85 -12.05
N GLU A 122 -1.47 6.41 -11.75
CA GLU A 122 -2.61 7.32 -11.53
C GLU A 122 -2.34 8.24 -10.34
N MET A 123 -1.90 7.70 -9.21
CA MET A 123 -1.58 8.47 -8.01
C MET A 123 -0.51 9.53 -8.26
N ALA A 124 0.47 9.22 -9.12
CA ALA A 124 1.50 10.17 -9.53
C ALA A 124 0.97 11.24 -10.48
N GLU A 125 0.15 10.86 -11.47
CA GLU A 125 -0.41 11.77 -12.46
C GLU A 125 -1.44 12.73 -11.86
N SER A 126 -2.28 12.23 -10.98
CA SER A 126 -3.36 13.02 -10.37
C SER A 126 -2.89 13.88 -9.20
N GLY A 127 -1.67 13.68 -8.70
CA GLY A 127 -1.15 14.37 -7.52
C GLY A 127 -1.67 13.78 -6.21
N ALA A 128 -2.21 12.56 -6.21
CA ALA A 128 -2.69 11.89 -5.00
C ALA A 128 -1.58 11.64 -3.96
N PHE A 129 -0.32 11.60 -4.41
CA PHE A 129 0.88 11.58 -3.56
C PHE A 129 1.16 12.90 -2.82
N ASP A 130 0.43 13.97 -3.09
CA ASP A 130 0.60 15.21 -2.36
C ASP A 130 0.19 15.07 -0.89
N LYS A 131 1.07 15.58 -0.02
CA LYS A 131 1.00 15.46 1.43
C LYS A 131 1.04 14.02 1.96
N VAL A 132 1.64 13.10 1.20
CA VAL A 132 1.99 11.76 1.69
C VAL A 132 3.44 11.76 2.15
N LYS A 133 3.71 11.38 3.41
CA LYS A 133 5.07 11.37 3.97
C LYS A 133 5.81 10.06 3.69
N GLN A 134 5.12 8.92 3.82
CA GLN A 134 5.72 7.60 3.64
C GLN A 134 4.83 6.72 2.75
N LEU A 135 5.47 5.95 1.87
CA LEU A 135 4.81 4.95 1.02
C LEU A 135 5.53 3.62 1.20
N LEU A 136 4.80 2.61 1.66
CA LEU A 136 5.25 1.24 1.78
C LEU A 136 4.50 0.44 0.72
N LEU A 137 5.24 -0.13 -0.23
CA LEU A 137 4.66 -0.70 -1.44
C LEU A 137 5.23 -2.09 -1.67
N GLU A 138 4.39 -3.11 -1.65
CA GLU A 138 4.70 -4.40 -2.26
C GLU A 138 4.29 -4.35 -3.73
N TYR A 139 5.09 -4.97 -4.60
CA TYR A 139 4.68 -5.17 -5.98
C TYR A 139 4.99 -6.57 -6.49
N HIS A 140 4.19 -6.98 -7.48
CA HIS A 140 4.10 -8.33 -7.99
C HIS A 140 4.70 -8.45 -9.40
N VAL A 141 5.83 -9.15 -9.53
CA VAL A 141 6.58 -9.34 -10.80
C VAL A 141 6.48 -10.79 -11.28
N GLU A 142 5.46 -11.07 -12.09
CA GLU A 142 5.17 -12.44 -12.53
C GLU A 142 5.95 -12.89 -13.78
N LYS A 143 6.36 -11.95 -14.63
CA LYS A 143 7.01 -12.21 -15.92
C LYS A 143 8.30 -11.42 -16.07
N THR A 144 9.20 -11.91 -16.91
CA THR A 144 10.53 -11.33 -17.14
C THR A 144 10.68 -10.67 -18.52
N ASP A 145 9.64 -10.70 -19.36
CA ASP A 145 9.71 -10.10 -20.68
C ASP A 145 9.69 -8.56 -20.62
N ARG A 146 10.36 -7.92 -21.59
CA ARG A 146 10.53 -6.47 -21.62
C ARG A 146 9.20 -5.71 -21.65
N ASN A 147 8.20 -6.23 -22.36
CA ASN A 147 6.91 -5.55 -22.50
C ASN A 147 6.13 -5.55 -21.19
N PHE A 148 6.29 -6.60 -20.39
CA PHE A 148 5.76 -6.66 -19.03
C PHE A 148 6.53 -5.78 -18.04
N LEU A 149 7.87 -5.80 -18.10
CA LEU A 149 8.71 -5.11 -17.11
C LEU A 149 8.81 -3.60 -17.34
N LEU A 150 8.86 -3.13 -18.59
CA LEU A 150 9.10 -1.71 -18.88
C LEU A 150 8.02 -0.77 -18.31
N PRO A 151 6.71 -1.06 -18.42
CA PRO A 151 5.68 -0.23 -17.79
C PRO A 151 5.78 -0.22 -16.26
N LYS A 152 6.15 -1.35 -15.65
CA LYS A 152 6.31 -1.51 -14.19
C LYS A 152 7.48 -0.70 -13.66
N LEU A 153 8.60 -0.70 -14.39
CA LEU A 153 9.74 0.17 -14.10
C LEU A 153 9.35 1.65 -14.19
N LYS A 154 8.52 2.03 -15.17
CA LYS A 154 8.02 3.41 -15.28
C LYS A 154 7.11 3.79 -14.11
N ALA A 155 6.27 2.88 -13.62
CA ALA A 155 5.44 3.09 -12.43
C ALA A 155 6.29 3.29 -11.18
N ILE A 156 7.34 2.49 -10.98
CA ILE A 156 8.27 2.69 -9.87
C ILE A 156 9.01 4.03 -10.01
N GLN A 157 9.44 4.40 -11.23
CA GLN A 157 10.05 5.69 -11.49
C GLN A 157 9.11 6.88 -11.24
N SER A 158 7.78 6.73 -11.40
CA SER A 158 6.85 7.82 -11.14
C SER A 158 6.76 8.14 -9.65
N VAL A 159 6.92 7.16 -8.77
CA VAL A 159 7.05 7.36 -7.31
C VAL A 159 8.26 8.26 -7.01
N GLU A 160 9.43 7.94 -7.56
CA GLU A 160 10.64 8.74 -7.34
C GLU A 160 10.52 10.16 -7.91
N LYS A 161 9.87 10.31 -9.08
CA LYS A 161 9.58 11.62 -9.69
C LYS A 161 8.57 12.44 -8.87
N ALA A 162 7.68 11.79 -8.12
CA ALA A 162 6.77 12.44 -7.19
C ALA A 162 7.47 12.94 -5.90
N GLY A 163 8.79 12.77 -5.80
CA GLY A 163 9.63 13.30 -4.71
C GLY A 163 10.02 12.28 -3.66
N PHE A 164 9.54 11.03 -3.77
CA PHE A 164 9.88 9.97 -2.84
C PHE A 164 11.31 9.48 -3.01
N LYS A 165 11.94 9.08 -1.90
CA LYS A 165 13.24 8.44 -1.83
C LYS A 165 13.10 7.10 -1.12
N LYS A 166 13.60 6.05 -1.76
CA LYS A 166 13.64 4.71 -1.17
C LYS A 166 14.66 4.67 -0.03
N PHE A 167 14.26 4.15 1.13
CA PHE A 167 15.16 3.95 2.26
C PHE A 167 15.34 2.49 2.65
N TYR A 168 14.40 1.61 2.28
CA TYR A 168 14.46 0.19 2.58
C TYR A 168 13.83 -0.65 1.46
N ALA A 169 14.34 -1.87 1.30
CA ALA A 169 13.87 -2.84 0.32
C ALA A 169 13.99 -4.24 0.91
N HIS A 170 12.89 -4.98 0.89
CA HIS A 170 12.80 -6.34 1.40
C HIS A 170 12.29 -7.29 0.31
N LYS A 171 12.77 -8.53 0.33
CA LYS A 171 12.35 -9.58 -0.59
C LYS A 171 11.33 -10.43 0.15
N ASN A 172 10.06 -10.30 -0.20
CA ASN A 172 9.01 -11.05 0.48
C ASN A 172 9.23 -12.57 0.22
N PRO A 173 9.44 -13.39 1.27
CA PRO A 173 9.67 -14.82 1.13
C PRO A 173 8.39 -15.62 0.82
N ALA A 174 7.20 -15.03 0.90
CA ALA A 174 5.93 -15.70 0.59
C ALA A 174 5.78 -16.02 -0.91
N CYS A 175 6.35 -15.19 -1.81
CA CYS A 175 6.20 -15.33 -3.26
C CYS A 175 7.42 -15.92 -3.98
N ILE A 176 8.00 -17.00 -3.45
CA ILE A 176 9.23 -17.58 -4.00
C ILE A 176 9.03 -18.46 -5.25
N PHE A 177 10.04 -18.49 -6.12
CA PHE A 177 10.11 -19.37 -7.27
C PHE A 177 11.54 -19.79 -7.62
N SER A 178 11.66 -20.93 -8.28
CA SER A 178 12.93 -21.44 -8.81
C SER A 178 13.07 -21.13 -10.29
N VAL A 179 14.25 -20.71 -10.72
CA VAL A 179 14.58 -20.50 -12.14
C VAL A 179 15.46 -21.66 -12.60
N LYS A 180 15.05 -22.35 -13.67
CA LYS A 180 15.83 -23.46 -14.23
C LYS A 180 17.24 -22.98 -14.59
N GLY A 181 18.26 -23.67 -14.08
CA GLY A 181 19.67 -23.33 -14.32
C GLY A 181 20.24 -22.25 -13.39
N PHE A 182 19.48 -21.76 -12.41
CA PHE A 182 19.99 -20.86 -11.36
C PHE A 182 20.00 -21.57 -10.00
N PRO A 183 21.12 -21.57 -9.26
CA PRO A 183 21.26 -22.30 -8.00
C PRO A 183 20.62 -21.56 -6.80
N VAL A 184 19.67 -20.67 -7.06
CA VAL A 184 19.14 -19.73 -6.06
C VAL A 184 17.66 -19.51 -6.28
N VAL A 185 16.92 -19.46 -5.17
CA VAL A 185 15.52 -19.08 -5.14
C VAL A 185 15.39 -17.57 -5.36
N ARG A 186 14.34 -17.17 -6.06
CA ARG A 186 13.97 -15.78 -6.34
C ARG A 186 12.61 -15.50 -5.74
N THR A 187 12.27 -14.22 -5.57
CA THR A 187 10.92 -13.78 -5.21
C THR A 187 10.30 -12.99 -6.35
N LYS A 188 8.98 -13.12 -6.50
CA LYS A 188 8.16 -12.28 -7.38
C LYS A 188 7.61 -11.06 -6.65
N CYS A 189 7.66 -11.03 -5.32
CA CYS A 189 7.12 -9.96 -4.48
C CYS A 189 8.26 -9.20 -3.81
N TYR A 190 8.21 -7.88 -3.89
CA TYR A 190 9.23 -7.00 -3.33
C TYR A 190 8.55 -5.85 -2.60
N GLU A 191 8.91 -5.68 -1.33
CA GLU A 191 8.44 -4.59 -0.50
C GLU A 191 9.46 -3.46 -0.57
N LEU A 192 9.04 -2.30 -1.08
CA LEU A 192 9.84 -1.09 -1.13
C LEU A 192 9.25 -0.02 -0.22
N HIS A 193 10.12 0.60 0.56
CA HIS A 193 9.72 1.61 1.51
C HIS A 193 10.35 2.95 1.12
N TYR A 194 9.48 3.94 0.99
CA TYR A 194 9.78 5.27 0.51
C TYR A 194 9.41 6.34 1.52
N LEU A 195 10.18 7.43 1.53
CA LEU A 195 9.94 8.63 2.31
C LEU A 195 9.94 9.87 1.41
N LYS A 196 9.16 10.88 1.79
CA LYS A 196 9.12 12.21 1.18
C LYS A 196 9.18 13.23 2.33
N ARG A 197 10.24 14.04 2.32
CA ARG A 197 10.45 15.17 3.25
C ARG A 197 10.01 16.47 2.60
#